data_AF-A0A538T4T9-F1
#
_entry.id   AF-A0A538T4T9-F1
#
_cell.length_a   1.000
_cell.length_b   1.000
_cell.length_c   1.000
_cell.angle_alpha   90.00
_cell.angle_beta   90.00
_cell.angle_gamma   90.00
#
_symmetry.space_group_name_H-M   'P 1'
#
loop_
_entity.id
_entity.type
_entity.pdbx_description
1 polymer ?
#
loop_
_entity_poly.entity_id
_entity_poly.type
_entity_poly.pdbx_seq_one_letter_code
_entity_poly.pdbx_strand_id
1 'polypeptide(L)'
;MPKSRRGSGGGAGEGGAAGGREPGIGSGVGRAAAAARVQAVRTALAHDLMRAGRVLERRGMIVASEGNLSARITSDRILITRRGRRKGDLTTRDFVDLSLGEPLDSQARAAASTEHRLHLAAYAARADIEALVHAHPAGLSAFAVRGEAPDLRALDEARDVIHALAVVPYAPSGTDTLARAVADALIGSGGAPACDVLILKNHGALAVGGSVEEALTRLEIAEHLAITLLLAERR
;
A
#
# COMPACT_ATOMS: atom_id res chain seq x y z
N MET A 1 -63.41 33.40 27.84
CA MET A 1 -64.87 33.41 27.55
C MET A 1 -65.15 34.55 26.57
N PRO A 2 -66.07 34.45 25.57
CA PRO A 2 -67.11 33.44 25.38
C PRO A 2 -67.22 32.79 23.97
N LYS A 3 -67.78 31.57 23.99
CA LYS A 3 -68.81 30.97 23.10
C LYS A 3 -68.54 30.69 21.61
N SER A 4 -68.13 29.43 21.38
CA SER A 4 -68.86 28.37 20.65
C SER A 4 -69.91 28.75 19.59
N ARG A 5 -69.78 28.15 18.40
CA ARG A 5 -70.91 27.54 17.67
C ARG A 5 -70.45 26.30 16.90
N ARG A 6 -71.17 25.19 17.12
CA ARG A 6 -71.10 23.93 16.38
C ARG A 6 -71.90 24.07 15.08
N GLY A 7 -71.46 23.38 14.03
CA GLY A 7 -72.22 23.14 12.81
C GLY A 7 -71.74 21.84 12.16
N SER A 8 -72.59 20.83 12.22
CA SER A 8 -72.45 19.49 11.64
C SER A 8 -72.74 19.49 10.14
N GLY A 9 -71.99 18.68 9.37
CA GLY A 9 -72.33 18.31 8.00
C GLY A 9 -71.53 17.09 7.58
N GLY A 10 -72.23 15.97 7.35
CA GLY A 10 -71.65 14.71 6.94
C GLY A 10 -71.31 14.65 5.45
N GLY A 11 -70.53 13.63 5.08
CA GLY A 11 -70.22 13.28 3.70
C GLY A 11 -69.29 12.07 3.65
N ALA A 12 -69.84 10.92 3.29
CA ALA A 12 -69.12 9.70 2.97
C ALA A 12 -68.30 9.89 1.68
N GLY A 13 -67.17 9.19 1.57
CA GLY A 13 -66.35 9.17 0.35
C GLY A 13 -65.12 8.30 0.50
N GLU A 14 -65.19 7.15 -0.12
CA GLU A 14 -64.18 6.08 -0.23
C GLU A 14 -62.89 6.54 -0.93
N GLY A 15 -61.80 5.80 -0.73
CA GLY A 15 -60.67 5.83 -1.65
C GLY A 15 -59.31 5.59 -1.00
N GLY A 16 -59.00 4.33 -0.71
CA GLY A 16 -57.64 3.92 -0.40
C GLY A 16 -56.71 4.18 -1.60
N ALA A 17 -55.74 5.08 -1.43
CA ALA A 17 -54.60 5.17 -2.34
C ALA A 17 -53.51 4.25 -1.81
N ALA A 18 -53.45 3.07 -2.41
CA ALA A 18 -52.41 2.08 -2.22
C ALA A 18 -51.02 2.72 -2.40
N GLY A 19 -50.14 2.49 -1.43
CA GLY A 19 -48.72 2.78 -1.55
C GLY A 19 -48.11 1.94 -2.66
N GLY A 20 -47.91 2.56 -3.83
CA GLY A 20 -46.99 2.07 -4.84
C GLY A 20 -45.56 2.45 -4.43
N ARG A 21 -44.89 1.59 -3.65
CA ARG A 21 -43.42 1.58 -3.68
C ARG A 21 -43.02 1.05 -5.03
N GLU A 22 -42.59 1.93 -5.93
CA GLU A 22 -41.87 1.51 -7.13
C GLU A 22 -40.66 0.67 -6.69
N PRO A 23 -40.45 -0.53 -7.25
CA PRO A 23 -39.23 -1.27 -7.01
C PRO A 23 -38.10 -0.49 -7.68
N GLY A 24 -37.20 0.07 -6.87
CA GLY A 24 -36.03 0.80 -7.36
C GLY A 24 -35.10 -0.10 -8.18
N ILE A 25 -35.33 -0.13 -9.50
CA ILE A 25 -34.55 -0.89 -10.50
C ILE A 25 -33.13 -0.30 -10.67
N GLY A 26 -32.84 0.87 -10.07
CA GLY A 26 -31.56 1.58 -10.19
C GLY A 26 -30.41 1.12 -9.29
N SER A 27 -30.64 0.31 -8.24
CA SER A 27 -29.59 0.03 -7.23
C SER A 27 -28.68 -1.17 -7.53
N GLY A 28 -29.09 -2.07 -8.42
CA GLY A 28 -28.35 -3.30 -8.76
C GLY A 28 -27.31 -3.09 -9.87
N VAL A 29 -27.69 -2.36 -10.92
CA VAL A 29 -26.81 -2.07 -12.07
C VAL A 29 -25.62 -1.20 -11.65
N GLY A 30 -25.85 -0.20 -10.78
CA GLY A 30 -24.78 0.65 -10.25
C GLY A 30 -23.77 -0.10 -9.38
N ARG A 31 -24.22 -1.07 -8.57
CA ARG A 31 -23.34 -1.91 -7.75
C ARG A 31 -22.49 -2.88 -8.59
N ALA A 32 -23.08 -3.49 -9.61
CA ALA A 32 -22.34 -4.37 -10.52
C ALA A 32 -21.26 -3.60 -11.31
N ALA A 33 -21.57 -2.40 -11.80
CA ALA A 33 -20.61 -1.54 -12.49
C ALA A 33 -19.46 -1.10 -11.59
N ALA A 34 -19.75 -0.72 -10.33
CA ALA A 34 -18.73 -0.37 -9.34
C ALA A 34 -17.81 -1.55 -9.03
N ALA A 35 -18.37 -2.76 -8.82
CA ALA A 35 -17.59 -3.97 -8.59
C ALA A 35 -16.69 -4.32 -9.79
N ALA A 36 -17.21 -4.19 -11.02
CA ALA A 36 -16.43 -4.41 -12.23
C ALA A 36 -15.26 -3.42 -12.35
N ARG A 37 -15.46 -2.15 -11.99
CA ARG A 37 -14.39 -1.14 -11.96
C ARG A 37 -13.31 -1.48 -10.94
N VAL A 38 -13.68 -1.86 -9.72
CA VAL A 38 -12.72 -2.28 -8.69
C VAL A 38 -11.92 -3.50 -9.16
N GLN A 39 -12.59 -4.48 -9.78
CA GLN A 39 -11.92 -5.65 -10.32
C GLN A 39 -10.94 -5.31 -11.45
N ALA A 40 -11.28 -4.36 -12.32
CA ALA A 40 -10.39 -3.88 -13.37
C ALA A 40 -9.14 -3.20 -12.80
N VAL A 41 -9.31 -2.30 -11.81
CA VAL A 41 -8.20 -1.63 -11.11
C VAL A 41 -7.30 -2.68 -10.43
N ARG A 42 -7.89 -3.60 -9.67
CA ARG A 42 -7.16 -4.70 -9.02
C ARG A 42 -6.34 -5.52 -10.02
N THR A 43 -6.91 -5.81 -11.19
CA THR A 43 -6.24 -6.59 -12.24
C THR A 43 -5.05 -5.82 -12.83
N ALA A 44 -5.22 -4.52 -13.12
CA ALA A 44 -4.14 -3.67 -13.60
C ALA A 44 -2.98 -3.59 -12.59
N LEU A 45 -3.29 -3.33 -11.32
CA LEU A 45 -2.29 -3.29 -10.24
C LEU A 45 -1.54 -4.63 -10.09
N ALA A 46 -2.23 -5.76 -10.22
CA ALA A 46 -1.58 -7.06 -10.21
C ALA A 46 -0.55 -7.18 -11.35
N HIS A 47 -0.86 -6.71 -12.55
CA HIS A 47 0.07 -6.71 -13.67
C HIS A 47 1.29 -5.80 -13.44
N ASP A 48 1.09 -4.64 -12.80
CA ASP A 48 2.18 -3.72 -12.46
C ASP A 48 3.10 -4.31 -11.38
N LEU A 49 2.53 -4.90 -10.33
CA LEU A 49 3.30 -5.60 -9.30
C LEU A 49 4.06 -6.81 -9.87
N MET A 50 3.45 -7.56 -10.81
CA MET A 50 4.12 -8.63 -11.55
C MET A 50 5.30 -8.11 -12.37
N ARG A 51 5.18 -6.93 -12.98
CA ARG A 51 6.28 -6.29 -13.73
C ARG A 51 7.41 -5.89 -12.79
N ALA A 52 7.08 -5.24 -11.66
CA ALA A 52 8.05 -4.85 -10.65
C ALA A 52 8.79 -6.07 -10.09
N GLY A 53 8.08 -7.16 -9.76
CA GLY A 53 8.69 -8.40 -9.30
C GLY A 53 9.70 -8.98 -10.29
N ARG A 54 9.39 -8.97 -11.60
CA ARG A 54 10.33 -9.38 -12.65
C ARG A 54 11.53 -8.45 -12.80
N VAL A 55 11.35 -7.13 -12.63
CA VAL A 55 12.47 -6.17 -12.67
C VAL A 55 13.41 -6.43 -11.50
N LEU A 56 12.88 -6.53 -10.28
CA LEU A 56 13.66 -6.78 -9.07
C LEU A 56 14.48 -8.07 -9.16
N GLU A 57 13.87 -9.16 -9.62
CA GLU A 57 14.58 -10.44 -9.78
C GLU A 57 15.66 -10.36 -10.87
N ARG A 58 15.36 -9.78 -12.04
CA ARG A 58 16.36 -9.62 -13.12
C ARG A 58 17.53 -8.73 -12.72
N ARG A 59 17.31 -7.73 -11.87
CA ARG A 59 18.35 -6.84 -11.33
C ARG A 59 19.07 -7.43 -10.12
N GLY A 60 18.71 -8.64 -9.68
CA GLY A 60 19.33 -9.28 -8.51
C GLY A 60 19.00 -8.60 -7.18
N MET A 61 17.91 -7.84 -7.12
CA MET A 61 17.48 -7.11 -5.91
C MET A 61 16.64 -7.97 -4.97
N ILE A 62 16.22 -9.14 -5.41
CA ILE A 62 15.49 -10.15 -4.64
C ILE A 62 16.04 -11.51 -5.03
N VAL A 63 16.24 -12.40 -4.05
CA VAL A 63 16.56 -13.81 -4.29
C VAL A 63 15.47 -14.70 -3.71
N ALA A 64 15.22 -15.83 -4.36
CA ALA A 64 14.24 -16.83 -3.94
C ALA A 64 12.86 -16.20 -3.65
N SER A 65 12.41 -16.26 -2.39
CA SER A 65 11.10 -15.75 -1.97
C SER A 65 11.17 -14.51 -1.08
N GLU A 66 12.31 -13.81 -1.03
CA GLU A 66 12.51 -12.55 -0.30
C GLU A 66 11.73 -11.39 -0.89
N GLY A 67 11.47 -10.32 -0.12
CA GLY A 67 10.74 -9.16 -0.62
C GLY A 67 9.24 -9.40 -0.82
N ASN A 68 8.50 -8.29 -0.85
CA ASN A 68 7.04 -8.27 -0.94
C ASN A 68 6.57 -6.95 -1.54
N LEU A 69 5.48 -7.01 -2.28
CA LEU A 69 4.97 -5.88 -3.07
C LEU A 69 3.49 -5.67 -2.76
N SER A 70 3.06 -4.42 -2.70
CA SER A 70 1.65 -4.09 -2.56
C SER A 70 1.24 -2.85 -3.33
N ALA A 71 -0.06 -2.76 -3.63
CA ALA A 71 -0.69 -1.57 -4.19
C ALA A 71 -2.07 -1.34 -3.58
N ARG A 72 -2.51 -0.09 -3.46
CA ARG A 72 -3.83 0.30 -2.97
C ARG A 72 -4.87 0.12 -4.07
N ILE A 73 -5.94 -0.62 -3.78
CA ILE A 73 -7.04 -0.87 -4.72
C ILE A 73 -8.11 0.21 -4.55
N THR A 74 -8.44 0.50 -3.30
CA THR A 74 -9.42 1.49 -2.83
C THR A 74 -8.90 2.11 -1.54
N SER A 75 -9.56 3.15 -1.02
CA SER A 75 -9.15 3.80 0.23
C SER A 75 -9.06 2.84 1.43
N ASP A 76 -9.84 1.75 1.41
CA ASP A 76 -9.97 0.75 2.47
C ASP A 76 -9.33 -0.61 2.14
N ARG A 77 -8.71 -0.79 0.96
CA ARG A 77 -8.14 -2.09 0.54
C ARG A 77 -6.83 -1.98 -0.21
N ILE A 78 -5.96 -2.94 0.05
CA ILE A 78 -4.70 -3.14 -0.67
C ILE A 78 -4.64 -4.54 -1.27
N LEU A 79 -3.88 -4.66 -2.35
CA LEU A 79 -3.41 -5.89 -2.94
C LEU A 79 -1.98 -6.13 -2.46
N ILE A 80 -1.66 -7.31 -1.92
CA ILE A 80 -0.31 -7.67 -1.48
C ILE A 80 0.10 -9.04 -2.03
N THR A 81 1.39 -9.24 -2.29
CA THR A 81 1.94 -10.54 -2.67
C THR A 81 1.67 -11.63 -1.62
N ARG A 82 1.29 -12.83 -2.09
CA ARG A 82 1.17 -14.05 -1.29
C ARG A 82 2.54 -14.49 -0.76
N ARG A 83 2.60 -15.02 0.46
CA ARG A 83 3.86 -15.53 1.05
C ARG A 83 4.45 -16.69 0.25
N GLY A 84 5.78 -16.83 0.30
CA GLY A 84 6.50 -17.97 -0.27
C GLY A 84 6.56 -18.00 -1.79
N ARG A 85 6.14 -16.93 -2.48
CA ARG A 85 6.20 -16.82 -3.94
C ARG A 85 7.49 -16.12 -4.37
N ARG A 86 8.11 -16.62 -5.44
CA ARG A 86 9.16 -15.89 -6.16
C ARG A 86 8.55 -14.70 -6.87
N LYS A 87 9.25 -13.57 -6.86
CA LYS A 87 8.71 -12.31 -7.39
C LYS A 87 8.75 -12.23 -8.91
N GLY A 88 9.70 -12.90 -9.57
CA GLY A 88 9.71 -12.98 -11.04
C GLY A 88 8.59 -13.83 -11.63
N ASP A 89 8.10 -14.83 -10.88
CA ASP A 89 7.12 -15.83 -11.34
C ASP A 89 5.67 -15.51 -10.94
N LEU A 90 5.40 -14.30 -10.45
CA LEU A 90 4.06 -13.93 -9.96
C LEU A 90 3.00 -14.03 -11.06
N THR A 91 1.84 -14.60 -10.70
CA THR A 91 0.61 -14.58 -11.49
C THR A 91 -0.47 -13.76 -10.79
N THR A 92 -1.57 -13.46 -11.48
CA THR A 92 -2.71 -12.74 -10.89
C THR A 92 -3.35 -13.47 -9.68
N ARG A 93 -3.08 -14.77 -9.51
CA ARG A 93 -3.54 -15.59 -8.37
C ARG A 93 -2.63 -15.50 -7.14
N ASP A 94 -1.44 -14.90 -7.30
CA ASP A 94 -0.41 -14.80 -6.27
C ASP A 94 -0.50 -13.53 -5.43
N PHE A 95 -1.69 -12.92 -5.41
CA PHE A 95 -2.00 -11.75 -4.61
C PHE A 95 -3.17 -12.01 -3.67
N VAL A 96 -3.17 -11.30 -2.55
CA VAL A 96 -4.17 -11.34 -1.49
C VAL A 96 -4.68 -9.92 -1.27
N ASP A 97 -5.99 -9.77 -1.14
CA ASP A 97 -6.61 -8.47 -0.84
C ASP A 97 -6.72 -8.34 0.67
N LEU A 98 -6.25 -7.23 1.22
CA LEU A 98 -6.32 -6.93 2.66
C LEU A 98 -7.10 -5.64 2.90
N SER A 99 -7.87 -5.60 3.98
CA SER A 99 -8.51 -4.37 4.45
C SER A 99 -7.53 -3.50 5.23
N LEU A 100 -7.69 -2.17 5.12
CA LEU A 100 -6.89 -1.15 5.83
C LEU A 100 -7.54 -0.60 7.11
N GLY A 101 -8.72 -1.07 7.48
CA GLY A 101 -9.44 -0.58 8.67
C GLY A 101 -10.10 -1.66 9.50
N GLU A 102 -10.25 -2.86 8.94
CA GLU A 102 -10.89 -3.99 9.61
C GLU A 102 -9.87 -5.06 9.98
N PRO A 103 -10.10 -5.81 11.07
CA PRO A 103 -9.30 -6.99 11.39
C PRO A 103 -9.23 -7.94 10.19
N LEU A 104 -8.03 -8.38 9.84
CA LEU A 104 -7.85 -9.36 8.78
C LEU A 104 -8.50 -10.69 9.15
N ASP A 105 -9.19 -11.30 8.19
CA ASP A 105 -9.63 -12.68 8.31
C ASP A 105 -8.41 -13.62 8.42
N SER A 106 -8.59 -14.76 9.09
CA SER A 106 -7.50 -15.69 9.38
C SER A 106 -6.88 -16.29 8.12
N GLN A 107 -7.66 -16.47 7.05
CA GLN A 107 -7.22 -17.06 5.80
C GLN A 107 -6.37 -16.08 4.98
N ALA A 108 -6.82 -14.83 4.83
CA ALA A 108 -6.08 -13.76 4.19
C ALA A 108 -4.77 -13.48 4.94
N ARG A 109 -4.81 -13.43 6.28
CA ARG A 109 -3.61 -13.28 7.11
C ARG A 109 -2.62 -14.43 6.91
N ALA A 110 -3.09 -15.67 6.78
CA ALA A 110 -2.25 -16.83 6.54
C ALA A 110 -1.64 -16.85 5.12
N ALA A 111 -2.39 -16.35 4.13
CA ALA A 111 -1.95 -16.33 2.73
C ALA A 111 -1.04 -15.13 2.40
N ALA A 112 -1.23 -13.98 3.03
CA ALA A 112 -0.44 -12.78 2.76
C ALA A 112 1.04 -12.94 3.14
N SER A 113 1.88 -12.01 2.65
CA SER A 113 3.26 -11.85 3.09
C SER A 113 3.38 -11.91 4.62
N THR A 114 4.47 -12.50 5.12
CA THR A 114 4.85 -12.43 6.55
C THR A 114 4.90 -10.99 7.07
N GLU A 115 5.16 -10.04 6.18
CA GLU A 115 5.33 -8.62 6.51
C GLU A 115 4.11 -7.76 6.18
N HIS A 116 2.93 -8.35 6.00
CA HIS A 116 1.69 -7.60 5.75
C HIS A 116 1.46 -6.47 6.77
N ARG A 117 1.84 -6.64 8.03
CA ARG A 117 1.73 -5.61 9.08
C ARG A 117 2.51 -4.33 8.74
N LEU A 118 3.71 -4.48 8.18
CA LEU A 118 4.54 -3.35 7.75
C LEU A 118 3.85 -2.58 6.62
N HIS A 119 3.27 -3.28 5.63
CA HIS A 119 2.51 -2.62 4.57
C HIS A 119 1.27 -1.89 5.12
N LEU A 120 0.46 -2.57 5.94
CA LEU A 120 -0.74 -1.97 6.54
C LEU A 120 -0.40 -0.71 7.35
N ALA A 121 0.68 -0.77 8.14
CA ALA A 121 1.16 0.39 8.90
C ALA A 121 1.61 1.54 7.98
N ALA A 122 2.31 1.24 6.88
CA ALA A 122 2.70 2.25 5.90
C ALA A 122 1.50 2.96 5.28
N TYR A 123 0.52 2.20 4.77
CA TYR A 123 -0.69 2.76 4.16
C TYR A 123 -1.60 3.51 5.13
N ALA A 124 -1.58 3.15 6.42
CA ALA A 124 -2.30 3.86 7.47
C ALA A 124 -1.58 5.15 7.88
N ALA A 125 -0.25 5.17 7.84
CA ALA A 125 0.57 6.30 8.25
C ALA A 125 0.55 7.43 7.21
N ARG A 126 0.50 7.10 5.92
CA ARG A 126 0.54 8.06 4.81
C ARG A 126 -0.51 7.76 3.75
N ALA A 127 -1.43 8.70 3.56
CA ALA A 127 -2.55 8.57 2.62
C ALA A 127 -2.13 8.70 1.15
N ASP A 128 -0.98 9.34 0.88
CA ASP A 128 -0.40 9.50 -0.46
C ASP A 128 0.28 8.23 -0.98
N ILE A 129 0.47 7.21 -0.12
CA ILE A 129 1.04 5.93 -0.53
C ILE A 129 -0.03 5.11 -1.25
N GLU A 130 0.25 4.84 -2.53
CA GLU A 130 -0.53 3.96 -3.39
C GLU A 130 0.21 2.65 -3.68
N ALA A 131 1.53 2.60 -3.55
CA ALA A 131 2.32 1.37 -3.70
C ALA A 131 3.50 1.30 -2.72
N LEU A 132 3.88 0.07 -2.36
CA LEU A 132 5.07 -0.22 -1.56
C LEU A 132 5.83 -1.39 -2.19
N VAL A 133 7.13 -1.19 -2.39
CA VAL A 133 8.07 -2.19 -2.90
C VAL A 133 9.11 -2.45 -1.84
N HIS A 134 9.12 -3.66 -1.25
CA HIS A 134 10.18 -4.11 -0.35
C HIS A 134 11.04 -5.17 -1.03
N ALA A 135 12.36 -4.95 -0.99
CA ALA A 135 13.37 -5.78 -1.63
C ALA A 135 14.68 -5.78 -0.83
N HIS A 136 15.64 -6.57 -1.28
CA HIS A 136 16.90 -6.84 -0.60
C HIS A 136 18.10 -6.50 -1.53
N PRO A 137 18.14 -5.28 -2.12
CA PRO A 137 19.18 -4.92 -3.09
C PRO A 137 20.55 -4.77 -2.40
N ALA A 138 21.62 -5.17 -3.08
CA ALA A 138 22.92 -5.45 -2.45
C ALA A 138 23.59 -4.20 -1.87
N GLY A 139 23.56 -3.08 -2.60
CA GLY A 139 24.12 -1.80 -2.17
C GLY A 139 23.41 -1.26 -0.94
N LEU A 140 22.08 -1.12 -0.98
CA LEU A 140 21.31 -0.69 0.18
C LEU A 140 21.39 -1.68 1.34
N SER A 141 21.52 -2.98 1.08
CA SER A 141 21.73 -3.99 2.13
C SER A 141 23.10 -3.83 2.81
N ALA A 142 24.14 -3.43 2.09
CA ALA A 142 25.43 -3.10 2.70
C ALA A 142 25.32 -1.87 3.62
N PHE A 143 24.60 -0.83 3.19
CA PHE A 143 24.24 0.31 4.06
C PHE A 143 23.37 -0.12 5.24
N ALA A 144 22.44 -1.07 5.05
CA ALA A 144 21.63 -1.64 6.11
C ALA A 144 22.50 -2.31 7.16
N VAL A 145 23.51 -3.09 6.77
CA VAL A 145 24.46 -3.72 7.70
C VAL A 145 25.29 -2.68 8.44
N ARG A 146 25.70 -1.59 7.77
CA ARG A 146 26.40 -0.45 8.41
C ARG A 146 25.51 0.35 9.35
N GLY A 147 24.21 0.41 9.08
CA GLY A 147 23.26 1.28 9.78
C GLY A 147 23.42 2.74 9.37
N GLU A 148 23.78 2.96 8.11
CA GLU A 148 24.03 4.26 7.52
C GLU A 148 23.06 4.51 6.37
N ALA A 149 22.75 5.78 6.09
CA ALA A 149 21.97 6.19 4.94
C ALA A 149 22.92 6.75 3.86
N PRO A 150 22.79 6.34 2.58
CA PRO A 150 23.52 7.00 1.50
C PRO A 150 23.09 8.47 1.37
N ASP A 151 24.04 9.37 1.11
CA ASP A 151 23.75 10.79 0.91
C ASP A 151 23.11 11.01 -0.47
N LEU A 152 21.81 11.30 -0.49
CA LEU A 152 21.05 11.57 -1.71
C LEU A 152 21.65 12.71 -2.56
N ARG A 153 22.45 13.60 -1.96
CA ARG A 153 23.07 14.74 -2.66
C ARG A 153 24.29 14.33 -3.50
N ALA A 154 24.73 13.08 -3.42
CA ALA A 154 25.88 12.60 -4.19
C ALA A 154 25.54 12.33 -5.67
N LEU A 155 24.26 12.18 -6.02
CA LEU A 155 23.78 12.05 -7.40
C LEU A 155 22.52 12.90 -7.60
N ASP A 156 22.46 13.67 -8.69
CA ASP A 156 21.34 14.57 -8.98
C ASP A 156 20.01 13.78 -9.11
N GLU A 157 20.04 12.64 -9.79
CA GLU A 157 18.86 11.79 -9.98
C GLU A 157 18.29 11.26 -8.66
N ALA A 158 19.14 11.00 -7.66
CA ALA A 158 18.70 10.56 -6.34
C ALA A 158 18.03 11.69 -5.56
N ARG A 159 18.60 12.90 -5.62
CA ARG A 159 18.01 14.11 -5.03
C ARG A 159 16.65 14.45 -5.66
N ASP A 160 16.51 14.27 -6.96
CA ASP A 160 15.30 14.68 -7.69
C ASP A 160 14.13 13.70 -7.50
N VAL A 161 14.41 12.41 -7.29
CA VAL A 161 13.37 11.36 -7.23
C VAL A 161 13.00 10.94 -5.79
N ILE A 162 13.90 11.11 -4.83
CA ILE A 162 13.72 10.66 -3.45
C ILE A 162 13.71 11.89 -2.52
N HIS A 163 12.57 12.20 -1.89
CA HIS A 163 12.50 13.37 -1.00
C HIS A 163 13.38 13.18 0.25
N ALA A 164 13.30 12.00 0.87
CA ALA A 164 14.14 11.63 1.98
C ALA A 164 14.30 10.11 2.09
N LEU A 165 15.44 9.70 2.64
CA LEU A 165 15.81 8.33 2.92
C LEU A 165 16.30 8.22 4.37
N ALA A 166 15.82 7.20 5.09
CA ALA A 166 16.23 6.98 6.49
C ALA A 166 16.56 5.51 6.76
N VAL A 167 17.34 5.29 7.83
CA VAL A 167 17.58 3.95 8.39
C VAL A 167 16.60 3.71 9.53
N VAL A 168 15.81 2.64 9.42
CA VAL A 168 14.96 2.14 10.49
C VAL A 168 15.79 1.24 11.40
N PRO A 169 15.77 1.45 12.73
CA PRO A 169 16.45 0.59 13.70
C PRO A 169 16.03 -0.88 13.55
N TYR A 170 16.91 -1.78 13.98
CA TYR A 170 16.65 -3.22 13.87
C TYR A 170 15.39 -3.60 14.66
N ALA A 171 14.50 -4.32 13.99
CA ALA A 171 13.42 -5.07 14.61
C ALA A 171 13.19 -6.36 13.78
N PRO A 172 12.77 -7.48 14.40
CA PRO A 172 12.54 -8.71 13.65
C PRO A 172 11.45 -8.53 12.58
N SER A 173 11.63 -9.17 11.43
CA SER A 173 10.68 -9.12 10.30
C SER A 173 9.31 -9.66 10.69
N GLY A 174 8.26 -9.09 10.09
CA GLY A 174 6.87 -9.47 10.36
C GLY A 174 6.31 -9.11 11.75
N THR A 175 7.05 -8.35 12.57
CA THR A 175 6.61 -7.89 13.89
C THR A 175 5.90 -6.54 13.87
N ASP A 176 5.04 -6.29 14.86
CA ASP A 176 4.42 -4.97 15.06
C ASP A 176 5.45 -3.88 15.40
N THR A 177 6.58 -4.26 16.01
CA THR A 177 7.66 -3.32 16.32
C THR A 177 8.30 -2.78 15.05
N LEU A 178 8.61 -3.65 14.07
CA LEU A 178 9.09 -3.20 12.77
C LEU A 178 8.04 -2.34 12.05
N ALA A 179 6.78 -2.76 12.08
CA ALA A 179 5.69 -2.04 11.43
C ALA A 179 5.52 -0.60 11.96
N ARG A 180 5.58 -0.41 13.30
CA ARG A 180 5.54 0.91 13.94
C ARG A 180 6.75 1.76 13.55
N ALA A 181 7.96 1.21 13.63
CA ALA A 181 9.17 1.94 13.30
C ALA A 181 9.20 2.38 11.82
N VAL A 182 8.66 1.57 10.91
CA VAL A 182 8.47 1.95 9.50
C VAL A 182 7.46 3.10 9.39
N ALA A 183 6.29 3.00 10.03
CA ALA A 183 5.28 4.05 10.00
C ALA A 183 5.83 5.39 10.51
N ASP A 184 6.53 5.39 11.64
CA ASP A 184 7.13 6.59 12.24
C ASP A 184 8.18 7.24 11.33
N ALA A 185 8.97 6.43 10.61
CA ALA A 185 9.95 6.93 9.65
C ALA A 185 9.30 7.47 8.37
N LEU A 186 8.20 6.85 7.91
CA LEU A 186 7.48 7.30 6.72
C LEU A 186 6.83 8.67 6.91
N ILE A 187 6.26 8.96 8.08
CA ILE A 187 5.63 10.26 8.37
C ILE A 187 6.64 11.36 8.72
N GLY A 188 7.85 10.99 9.11
CA GLY A 188 8.82 11.90 9.70
C GLY A 188 8.44 12.20 11.16
N SER A 189 9.36 11.92 12.08
CA SER A 189 9.17 12.18 13.51
C SER A 189 10.36 12.95 14.08
N GLY A 190 10.13 13.72 15.15
CA GLY A 190 11.19 14.48 15.82
C GLY A 190 11.87 15.55 14.94
N GLY A 191 11.17 16.11 13.96
CA GLY A 191 11.70 17.11 13.03
C GLY A 191 12.37 16.53 11.78
N ALA A 192 12.43 15.20 11.64
CA ALA A 192 12.84 14.56 10.40
C ALA A 192 11.75 14.68 9.33
N PRO A 193 12.10 14.79 8.04
CA PRO A 193 11.14 14.80 6.95
C PRO A 193 10.46 13.44 6.77
N ALA A 194 9.29 13.45 6.13
CA ALA A 194 8.65 12.22 5.64
C ALA A 194 9.56 11.52 4.61
N CYS A 195 9.77 10.22 4.77
CA CYS A 195 10.71 9.45 3.95
C CYS A 195 10.00 8.63 2.88
N ASP A 196 10.59 8.56 1.69
CA ASP A 196 10.07 7.75 0.58
C ASP A 196 10.79 6.41 0.44
N VAL A 197 12.02 6.33 0.94
CA VAL A 197 12.85 5.11 0.95
C VAL A 197 13.33 4.85 2.36
N LEU A 198 13.20 3.61 2.83
CA LEU A 198 13.69 3.19 4.14
C LEU A 198 14.65 2.02 3.99
N ILE A 199 15.79 2.13 4.68
CA ILE A 199 16.72 1.04 4.88
C ILE A 199 16.40 0.40 6.22
N LEU A 200 16.12 -0.90 6.24
CA LEU A 200 15.81 -1.67 7.44
C LEU A 200 17.11 -2.32 7.95
N LYS A 201 17.65 -1.86 9.09
CA LYS A 201 18.92 -2.34 9.66
C LYS A 201 18.96 -3.88 9.73
N ASN A 202 20.03 -4.48 9.20
CA ASN A 202 20.25 -5.93 9.10
C ASN A 202 19.15 -6.72 8.37
N HIS A 203 18.41 -6.08 7.46
CA HIS A 203 17.30 -6.72 6.76
C HIS A 203 17.31 -6.42 5.25
N GLY A 204 16.84 -5.25 4.82
CA GLY A 204 16.68 -4.91 3.40
C GLY A 204 16.25 -3.45 3.24
N ALA A 205 15.57 -3.12 2.15
CA ALA A 205 15.06 -1.78 1.91
C ALA A 205 13.61 -1.81 1.39
N LEU A 206 12.89 -0.72 1.60
CA LEU A 206 11.60 -0.50 0.98
C LEU A 206 11.49 0.91 0.41
N ALA A 207 10.63 1.06 -0.58
CA ALA A 207 10.26 2.34 -1.14
C ALA A 207 8.74 2.43 -1.28
N VAL A 208 8.22 3.65 -1.15
CA VAL A 208 6.80 3.97 -1.31
C VAL A 208 6.59 4.96 -2.45
N GLY A 209 5.39 4.99 -3.03
CA GLY A 209 5.04 5.96 -4.06
C GLY A 209 3.56 6.02 -4.38
N GLY A 210 3.18 7.00 -5.20
CA GLY A 210 1.84 7.17 -5.76
C GLY A 210 1.52 6.20 -6.90
N SER A 211 2.50 5.37 -7.29
CA SER A 211 2.32 4.24 -8.20
C SER A 211 3.37 3.16 -7.95
N VAL A 212 3.12 1.95 -8.47
CA VAL A 212 4.09 0.85 -8.42
C VAL A 212 5.39 1.23 -9.12
N GLU A 213 5.31 1.95 -10.24
CA GLU A 213 6.46 2.40 -11.03
C GLU A 213 7.31 3.42 -10.26
N GLU A 214 6.68 4.36 -9.57
CA GLU A 214 7.38 5.36 -8.77
C GLU A 214 8.10 4.72 -7.57
N ALA A 215 7.43 3.81 -6.86
CA ALA A 215 8.03 3.07 -5.76
C ALA A 215 9.23 2.22 -6.24
N LEU A 216 9.08 1.55 -7.38
CA LEU A 216 10.17 0.77 -8.00
C LEU A 216 11.34 1.67 -8.41
N THR A 217 11.06 2.78 -9.10
CA THR A 217 12.05 3.73 -9.58
C THR A 217 12.88 4.31 -8.44
N ARG A 218 12.22 4.72 -7.34
CA ARG A 218 12.89 5.20 -6.12
C ARG A 218 13.86 4.16 -5.56
N LEU A 219 13.43 2.90 -5.48
CA LEU A 219 14.27 1.82 -4.98
C LEU A 219 15.46 1.53 -5.92
N GLU A 220 15.24 1.57 -7.23
CA GLU A 220 16.28 1.37 -8.24
C GLU A 220 17.35 2.47 -8.21
N ILE A 221 16.93 3.73 -8.05
CA ILE A 221 17.83 4.89 -7.93
C ILE A 221 18.58 4.85 -6.59
N ALA A 222 17.90 4.53 -5.49
CA ALA A 222 18.53 4.38 -4.18
C ALA A 222 19.61 3.28 -4.21
N GLU A 223 19.36 2.16 -4.88
CA GLU A 223 20.36 1.10 -5.07
C GLU A 223 21.53 1.56 -5.93
N HIS A 224 21.26 2.26 -7.03
CA HIS A 224 22.32 2.79 -7.89
C HIS A 224 23.24 3.76 -7.13
N LEU A 225 22.66 4.67 -6.35
CA LEU A 225 23.38 5.58 -5.46
C LEU A 225 24.22 4.80 -4.44
N ALA A 226 23.63 3.82 -3.77
CA ALA A 226 24.32 3.03 -2.75
C ALA A 226 25.54 2.29 -3.33
N ILE A 227 25.39 1.62 -4.47
CA ILE A 227 26.51 0.95 -5.15
C ILE A 227 27.60 1.96 -5.52
N THR A 228 27.21 3.12 -6.07
CA THR A 228 28.14 4.16 -6.51
C THR A 228 29.01 4.65 -5.36
N LEU A 229 28.38 4.97 -4.21
CA LEU A 229 29.09 5.41 -3.01
C LEU A 229 30.02 4.33 -2.46
N LEU A 230 29.56 3.06 -2.38
CA LEU A 230 30.39 1.95 -1.90
C LEU A 230 31.61 1.70 -2.78
N LEU A 231 31.51 1.94 -4.09
CA LEU A 231 32.63 1.82 -5.02
C LEU A 231 33.57 3.03 -4.91
N ALA A 232 33.05 4.24 -4.70
CA ALA A 232 33.84 5.45 -4.53
C ALA A 232 34.65 5.48 -3.22
N GLU A 233 34.15 4.82 -2.17
CA GLU A 233 34.82 4.71 -0.86
C GLU A 233 36.02 3.73 -0.85
N ARG A 234 36.20 2.92 -1.90
CA ARG A 234 37.36 2.01 -2.00
C ARG A 234 38.63 2.80 -2.27
N ARG A 235 39.33 3.18 -1.20
CA ARG A 235 40.71 3.70 -1.20
C ARG A 235 41.65 2.71 -0.53
#